data_AF-K1RQ96-F1
#
_entry.id   AF-K1RQ96-F1
#
_cell.length_a   1.000
_cell.length_b   1.000
_cell.length_c   1.000
_cell.angle_alpha   90.00
_cell.angle_beta   90.00
_cell.angle_gamma   90.00
#
_symmetry.space_group_name_H-M   'P 1'
#
loop_
_entity.id
_entity.type
_entity.pdbx_description
1 polymer ?
#
loop_
_entity_poly.entity_id
_entity_poly.type
_entity_poly.pdbx_seq_one_letter_code
_entity_poly.pdbx_strand_id
1 'polypeptide(L)'
;TIVVRTGIVIKKNKRNGRKQAQHIKIMNAIRDIEHPDGEWRNKDGRPDKSQIVVDWRMAHPDGTKAECIRETGLSKPTVYSWWKKIDWVELRSSMNRENMVQLSGADQQQAAQKVVVIVERIAKERGISEEEAYKMFLKGEY
;
A
#
# COMPACT_ATOMS: atom_id res chain seq x y z
N THR A 1 -37.74 -3.23 -16.10
CA THR A 1 -37.29 -2.55 -17.35
C THR A 1 -38.26 -1.43 -17.69
N ILE A 2 -37.86 -0.34 -18.39
CA ILE A 2 -38.79 0.74 -18.81
C ILE A 2 -40.08 0.18 -19.44
N VAL A 3 -39.96 -0.87 -20.26
CA VAL A 3 -41.08 -1.58 -20.87
C VAL A 3 -42.08 -2.12 -19.83
N VAL A 4 -41.59 -2.76 -18.76
CA VAL A 4 -42.41 -3.32 -17.66
C VAL A 4 -43.13 -2.22 -16.87
N ARG A 5 -42.52 -1.03 -16.76
CA ARG A 5 -43.08 0.09 -15.98
C ARG A 5 -44.06 0.96 -16.76
N THR A 6 -43.93 1.02 -18.08
CA THR A 6 -44.66 1.98 -18.93
C THR A 6 -45.63 1.33 -19.90
N GLY A 7 -45.55 0.01 -20.12
CA GLY A 7 -46.34 -0.68 -21.15
C GLY A 7 -45.93 -0.34 -22.58
N ILE A 8 -44.98 0.59 -22.77
CA ILE A 8 -44.51 1.02 -24.09
C ILE A 8 -43.30 0.19 -24.49
N VAL A 9 -43.41 -0.50 -25.64
CA VAL A 9 -42.31 -1.26 -26.22
C VAL A 9 -41.33 -0.30 -26.88
N ILE A 10 -40.28 0.09 -26.14
CA ILE A 10 -39.18 0.88 -26.69
C ILE A 10 -38.07 -0.06 -27.16
N LYS A 11 -37.80 -0.09 -28.46
CA LYS A 11 -36.66 -0.82 -29.04
C LYS A 11 -35.36 -0.18 -28.54
N LYS A 12 -34.43 -0.97 -27.98
CA LYS A 12 -33.11 -0.46 -27.55
C LYS A 12 -32.41 0.19 -28.75
N ASN A 13 -32.33 1.51 -28.76
CA ASN A 13 -31.61 2.24 -29.79
C ASN A 13 -30.12 2.34 -29.40
N LYS A 14 -29.22 1.74 -30.18
CA LYS A 14 -27.78 1.93 -30.01
C LYS A 14 -27.37 3.20 -30.73
N ARG A 15 -26.91 4.23 -30.01
CA ARG A 15 -26.47 5.52 -30.58
C ARG A 15 -25.42 5.41 -31.72
N ASN A 16 -24.69 4.29 -31.83
CA ASN A 16 -23.64 4.10 -32.84
C ASN A 16 -23.71 2.74 -33.58
N GLY A 17 -24.75 1.92 -33.37
CA GLY A 17 -24.96 0.62 -34.05
C GLY A 17 -23.91 -0.50 -33.83
N ARG A 18 -22.67 -0.17 -33.49
CA ARG A 18 -21.55 -1.11 -33.41
C ARG A 18 -21.64 -2.04 -32.18
N LYS A 19 -21.10 -3.25 -32.33
CA LYS A 19 -20.87 -4.16 -31.20
C LYS A 19 -19.67 -3.65 -30.39
N GLN A 20 -19.67 -3.85 -29.07
CA GLN A 20 -18.62 -3.39 -28.16
C GLN A 20 -17.22 -3.83 -28.63
N ALA A 21 -17.08 -5.07 -29.08
CA ALA A 21 -15.82 -5.60 -29.62
C ALA A 21 -15.32 -4.80 -30.83
N GLN A 22 -16.21 -4.40 -31.75
CA GLN A 22 -15.85 -3.60 -32.92
C GLN A 22 -15.46 -2.17 -32.50
N HIS A 23 -16.17 -1.59 -31.54
CA HIS A 23 -15.84 -0.26 -31.02
C HIS A 23 -14.45 -0.23 -30.36
N ILE A 24 -14.14 -1.23 -29.52
CA ILE A 24 -12.83 -1.35 -28.87
C ILE A 24 -11.72 -1.51 -29.92
N LYS A 25 -11.92 -2.34 -30.95
CA LYS A 25 -10.94 -2.49 -32.04
C LYS A 25 -10.64 -1.17 -32.74
N ILE A 26 -11.67 -0.39 -33.09
CA ILE A 26 -11.51 0.90 -33.76
C ILE A 26 -10.79 1.89 -32.84
N MET A 27 -11.21 1.97 -31.57
CA MET A 27 -10.58 2.84 -30.57
C MET A 27 -9.08 2.52 -30.39
N ASN A 28 -8.74 1.24 -30.29
CA ASN A 28 -7.36 0.80 -30.17
C ASN A 28 -6.55 1.13 -31.44
N ALA A 29 -7.11 0.88 -32.64
CA ALA A 29 -6.45 1.18 -33.90
C ALA A 29 -6.14 2.68 -34.06
N ILE A 30 -7.09 3.55 -33.72
CA ILE A 30 -6.87 5.01 -33.74
C ILE A 30 -5.75 5.38 -32.75
N ARG A 31 -5.80 4.86 -31.52
CA ARG A 31 -4.78 5.11 -30.51
C ARG A 31 -3.39 4.65 -30.95
N ASP A 32 -3.28 3.50 -31.60
CA ASP A 32 -2.00 2.96 -32.06
C ASP A 32 -1.47 3.75 -33.27
N ILE A 33 -2.33 4.38 -34.09
CA ILE A 33 -1.93 5.32 -35.14
C ILE A 33 -1.44 6.65 -34.53
N GLU A 34 -2.15 7.19 -33.54
CA GLU A 34 -1.79 8.47 -32.88
C GLU A 34 -0.57 8.34 -31.96
N HIS A 35 -0.34 7.16 -31.39
CA HIS A 35 0.74 6.86 -30.46
C HIS A 35 1.47 5.56 -30.86
N PRO A 36 2.21 5.55 -31.99
CA PRO A 36 2.83 4.35 -32.55
C PRO A 36 3.89 3.74 -31.62
N ASP A 37 4.63 4.58 -30.88
CA ASP A 37 5.66 4.15 -29.95
C ASP A 37 5.09 3.70 -28.58
N GLY A 38 3.77 3.81 -28.40
CA GLY A 38 3.08 3.36 -27.21
C GLY A 38 3.39 4.20 -25.96
N GLU A 39 3.80 5.46 -26.12
CA GLU A 39 4.12 6.40 -25.03
C GLU A 39 2.99 6.59 -24.01
N TRP A 40 1.74 6.29 -24.40
CA TRP A 40 0.60 6.26 -23.48
C TRP A 40 0.69 5.14 -22.42
N ARG A 41 1.55 4.14 -22.63
CA ARG A 41 1.80 3.06 -21.67
C ARG A 41 2.86 3.54 -20.68
N ASN A 42 2.49 3.62 -19.42
CA ASN A 42 3.47 3.80 -18.35
C ASN A 42 4.36 2.53 -18.25
N LYS A 43 5.62 2.65 -18.69
CA LYS A 43 6.63 1.57 -18.69
C LYS A 43 7.21 1.32 -17.29
N ASP A 44 7.20 2.34 -16.43
CA ASP A 44 7.77 2.31 -15.09
C ASP A 44 6.80 1.74 -14.03
N GLY A 45 5.59 1.37 -14.47
CA GLY A 45 4.55 0.85 -13.59
C GLY A 45 3.94 1.93 -12.69
N ARG A 46 3.02 1.51 -11.81
CA ARG A 46 2.45 2.44 -10.82
C ARG A 46 3.53 2.78 -9.81
N PRO A 47 3.84 4.08 -9.56
CA PRO A 47 4.78 4.46 -8.52
C PRO A 47 4.34 3.84 -7.20
N ASP A 48 5.26 3.11 -6.55
CA ASP A 48 4.94 2.51 -5.27
C ASP A 48 4.82 3.61 -4.23
N LYS A 49 3.57 3.85 -3.81
CA LYS A 49 3.28 4.83 -2.77
C LYS A 49 3.97 4.48 -1.45
N SER A 50 4.40 3.22 -1.28
CA SER A 50 5.22 2.81 -0.15
C SER A 50 6.57 3.52 -0.16
N GLN A 51 7.24 3.60 -1.32
CA GLN A 51 8.57 4.17 -1.45
C GLN A 51 8.58 5.65 -1.09
N ILE A 52 7.56 6.39 -1.51
CA ILE A 52 7.39 7.81 -1.15
C ILE A 52 7.32 8.00 0.37
N VAL A 53 6.60 7.12 1.08
CA VAL A 53 6.49 7.19 2.55
C VAL A 53 7.80 6.78 3.22
N VAL A 54 8.51 5.79 2.67
CA VAL A 54 9.84 5.36 3.15
C VAL A 54 10.85 6.50 3.00
N ASP A 55 11.01 7.04 1.80
CA ASP A 55 11.97 8.10 1.50
C ASP A 55 11.72 9.34 2.36
N TRP A 56 10.44 9.71 2.53
CA TRP A 56 10.07 10.84 3.38
C TRP A 56 10.47 10.61 4.83
N ARG A 57 10.23 9.41 5.39
CA ARG A 57 10.63 9.08 6.77
C ARG A 57 12.14 9.04 6.95
N MET A 58 12.89 8.54 5.97
CA MET A 58 14.34 8.55 6.01
C MET A 58 14.91 9.96 6.05
N ALA A 59 14.28 10.91 5.35
CA ALA A 59 14.64 12.31 5.40
C ALA A 59 14.13 13.04 6.67
N HIS A 60 13.06 12.53 7.29
CA HIS A 60 12.39 13.14 8.45
C HIS A 60 12.22 12.11 9.58
N PRO A 61 13.31 11.74 10.29
CA PRO A 61 13.28 10.69 11.31
C PRO A 61 12.32 11.00 12.47
N ASP A 62 12.16 12.28 12.83
CA ASP A 62 11.24 12.76 13.87
C ASP A 62 9.86 13.18 13.31
N GLY A 63 9.66 13.01 12.00
CA GLY A 63 8.47 13.45 11.30
C GLY A 63 7.21 12.66 11.67
N THR A 64 6.08 13.36 11.76
CA THR A 64 4.79 12.76 12.07
C THR A 64 4.06 12.28 10.81
N LYS A 65 3.14 11.32 10.99
CA LYS A 65 2.23 10.87 9.91
C LYS A 65 1.44 12.03 9.29
N ALA A 66 1.09 13.05 10.09
CA ALA A 66 0.33 14.21 9.62
C ALA A 66 1.16 15.12 8.73
N GLU A 67 2.43 15.34 9.06
CA GLU A 67 3.37 16.09 8.22
C GLU A 67 3.66 15.35 6.92
N CYS A 68 3.86 14.04 6.99
CA CYS A 68 4.00 13.20 5.81
C CYS A 68 2.79 13.34 4.87
N ILE A 69 1.56 13.29 5.40
CA ILE A 69 0.33 13.51 4.59
C ILE A 69 0.33 14.90 3.94
N ARG A 70 0.67 15.94 4.71
CA ARG A 70 0.66 17.34 4.25
C ARG A 70 1.69 17.58 3.13
N GLU A 71 2.87 16.98 3.25
CA GLU A 71 3.99 17.23 2.34
C GLU A 71 4.00 16.30 1.12
N THR A 72 3.63 15.04 1.29
CA THR A 72 3.57 14.07 0.17
C THR A 72 2.25 14.13 -0.60
N GLY A 73 1.21 14.77 -0.04
CA GLY A 73 -0.14 14.79 -0.62
C GLY A 73 -0.83 13.42 -0.64
N LEU A 74 -0.26 12.40 0.00
CA LEU A 74 -0.84 11.07 0.05
C LEU A 74 -2.06 11.04 0.97
N SER A 75 -3.07 10.25 0.59
CA SER A 75 -4.25 10.08 1.43
C SER A 75 -3.89 9.48 2.80
N LYS A 76 -4.62 9.90 3.85
CA LYS A 76 -4.44 9.39 5.20
C LYS A 76 -4.39 7.84 5.28
N PRO A 77 -5.32 7.08 4.66
CA PRO A 77 -5.25 5.61 4.70
C PRO A 77 -3.95 5.05 4.08
N THR A 78 -3.45 5.69 3.02
CA THR A 78 -2.20 5.26 2.36
C THR A 78 -1.01 5.43 3.31
N VAL A 79 -0.84 6.61 3.89
CA VAL A 79 0.29 6.88 4.80
C VAL A 79 0.22 5.98 6.02
N TYR A 80 -0.95 5.83 6.65
CA TYR A 80 -1.09 4.99 7.84
C TYR A 80 -0.82 3.50 7.57
N SER A 81 -1.28 2.98 6.43
CA SER A 81 -1.02 1.58 6.06
C SER A 81 0.47 1.31 5.87
N TRP A 82 1.19 2.21 5.20
CA TRP A 82 2.62 2.03 4.93
C TRP A 82 3.48 2.33 6.17
N TRP A 83 3.11 3.32 6.97
CA TRP A 83 3.79 3.63 8.22
C TRP A 83 3.79 2.44 9.17
N LYS A 84 2.64 1.77 9.35
CA LYS A 84 2.54 0.55 10.16
C LYS A 84 3.55 -0.49 9.63
N LYS A 85 3.53 -0.80 8.33
CA LYS A 85 4.44 -1.78 7.71
C LYS A 85 5.93 -1.45 7.89
N ILE A 86 6.32 -0.18 7.74
CA ILE A 86 7.71 0.26 7.87
C ILE A 86 8.19 0.13 9.32
N ASP A 87 7.37 0.53 10.30
CA ASP A 87 7.69 0.36 11.73
C ASP A 87 8.07 -1.11 12.01
N TRP A 88 7.31 -2.06 11.48
CA TRP A 88 7.58 -3.49 11.67
C TRP A 88 8.89 -3.98 11.02
N VAL A 89 9.25 -3.45 9.85
CA VAL A 89 10.47 -3.84 9.12
C VAL A 89 11.73 -3.28 9.80
N GLU A 90 11.71 -2.00 10.19
CA GLU A 90 12.82 -1.36 10.91
C GLU A 90 13.06 -2.04 12.26
N LEU A 91 12.00 -2.31 13.01
CA LEU A 91 12.08 -3.04 14.27
C LEU A 91 12.65 -4.45 14.10
N ARG A 92 12.18 -5.22 13.10
CA ARG A 92 12.73 -6.55 12.79
C ARG A 92 14.22 -6.50 12.44
N SER A 93 14.64 -5.53 11.64
CA SER A 93 16.04 -5.38 11.20
C SER A 93 16.96 -4.96 12.35
N SER A 94 16.49 -4.04 13.20
CA SER A 94 17.23 -3.59 14.40
C SER A 94 17.39 -4.68 15.46
N MET A 95 16.46 -5.63 15.51
CA MET A 95 16.48 -6.78 16.44
C MET A 95 17.20 -8.00 15.87
N ASN A 96 17.88 -7.90 14.73
CA ASN A 96 18.75 -8.98 14.27
C ASN A 96 19.86 -9.21 15.32
N ARG A 97 20.12 -10.48 15.66
CA ARG A 97 21.03 -10.87 16.75
C ARG A 97 22.43 -10.27 16.58
N GLU A 98 22.88 -10.13 15.33
CA GLU A 98 24.16 -9.50 14.96
C GLU A 98 24.20 -8.00 15.27
N ASN A 99 23.10 -7.28 14.97
CA ASN A 99 22.99 -5.84 15.22
C ASN A 99 22.86 -5.52 16.71
N MET A 100 22.16 -6.37 17.48
CA MET A 100 22.03 -6.18 18.94
C MET A 100 23.36 -6.30 19.67
N VAL A 101 24.25 -7.20 19.25
CA VAL A 101 25.56 -7.42 19.89
C VAL A 101 26.49 -6.20 19.75
N GLN A 102 26.25 -5.35 18.75
CA GLN A 102 27.05 -4.14 18.50
C GLN A 102 26.54 -2.88 19.23
N LEU A 103 25.36 -2.95 19.87
CA LEU A 103 24.76 -1.82 20.59
C LEU A 103 25.31 -1.70 22.02
N SER A 104 25.36 -0.46 22.55
CA SER A 104 25.70 -0.23 23.95
C SER A 104 24.63 -0.82 24.88
N GLY A 105 24.99 -1.14 26.13
CA GLY A 105 24.07 -1.83 27.06
C GLY A 105 22.75 -1.08 27.32
N ALA A 106 22.76 0.26 27.30
CA ALA A 106 21.56 1.07 27.44
C ALA A 106 20.67 1.03 26.18
N ASP A 107 21.30 1.06 25.00
CA ASP A 107 20.59 0.96 23.72
C ASP A 107 19.99 -0.43 23.52
N GLN A 108 20.67 -1.48 24.00
CA GLN A 108 20.14 -2.85 24.04
C GLN A 108 18.89 -2.96 24.90
N GLN A 109 18.89 -2.35 26.09
CA GLN A 109 17.72 -2.33 26.97
C GLN A 109 16.56 -1.56 26.34
N GLN A 110 16.84 -0.38 25.76
CA GLN A 110 15.80 0.42 25.11
C GLN A 110 15.21 -0.28 23.88
N ALA A 111 16.05 -0.96 23.09
CA ALA A 111 15.60 -1.79 21.97
C ALA A 111 14.72 -2.93 22.47
N ALA A 112 15.17 -3.70 23.49
CA ALA A 112 14.40 -4.77 24.10
C ALA A 112 13.04 -4.30 24.62
N GLN A 113 12.97 -3.13 25.26
CA GLN A 113 11.72 -2.53 25.74
C GLN A 113 10.74 -2.27 24.60
N LYS A 114 11.22 -1.72 23.47
CA LYS A 114 10.39 -1.47 22.28
C LYS A 114 9.82 -2.78 21.73
N VAL A 115 10.62 -3.85 21.69
CA VAL A 115 10.16 -5.19 21.27
C VAL A 115 9.00 -5.68 22.12
N VAL A 116 9.15 -5.61 23.44
CA VAL A 116 8.15 -6.13 24.39
C VAL A 116 6.80 -5.43 24.18
N VAL A 117 6.80 -4.10 24.12
CA VAL A 117 5.57 -3.30 23.88
C VAL A 117 4.87 -3.72 22.57
N ILE A 118 5.66 -4.08 21.56
CA ILE A 118 5.17 -4.47 20.26
C ILE A 118 4.56 -5.88 20.26
N VAL A 119 5.25 -6.83 20.91
CA VAL A 119 4.77 -8.21 21.07
C VAL A 119 3.46 -8.23 21.86
N GLU A 120 3.41 -7.49 22.97
CA GLU A 120 2.19 -7.31 23.77
C GLU A 120 1.03 -6.76 22.94
N ARG A 121 1.32 -5.79 22.06
CA ARG A 121 0.32 -5.23 21.14
C ARG A 121 -0.19 -6.27 20.13
N ILE A 122 0.69 -7.06 19.52
CA ILE A 122 0.30 -8.12 18.58
C ILE A 122 -0.56 -9.17 19.29
N ALA A 123 -0.12 -9.61 20.47
CA ALA A 123 -0.84 -10.58 21.29
C ALA A 123 -2.26 -10.10 21.59
N LYS A 124 -2.41 -8.83 21.98
CA LYS A 124 -3.70 -8.20 22.26
C LYS A 124 -4.58 -8.01 21.01
N GLU A 125 -4.00 -7.59 19.88
CA GLU A 125 -4.75 -7.36 18.63
C GLU A 125 -5.28 -8.69 18.04
N ARG A 126 -4.58 -9.81 18.25
CA ARG A 126 -4.93 -11.11 17.66
C ARG A 126 -5.55 -12.10 18.65
N GLY A 127 -5.53 -11.81 19.94
CA GLY A 127 -5.96 -12.75 20.97
C GLY A 127 -5.10 -14.01 21.03
N ILE A 128 -3.80 -13.87 20.78
CA ILE A 128 -2.80 -14.97 20.82
C ILE A 128 -1.84 -14.77 21.99
N SER A 129 -1.07 -15.80 22.33
CA SER A 129 -0.04 -15.69 23.37
C SER A 129 1.10 -14.75 22.95
N GLU A 130 1.80 -14.16 23.92
CA GLU A 130 2.99 -13.32 23.67
C GLU A 130 4.10 -14.10 22.95
N GLU A 131 4.26 -15.39 23.24
CA GLU A 131 5.21 -16.25 22.55
C GLU A 131 4.87 -16.44 21.07
N GLU A 132 3.58 -16.64 20.75
CA GLU A 132 3.12 -16.73 19.37
C GLU A 132 3.26 -15.39 18.65
N ALA A 133 2.89 -14.29 19.32
CA ALA A 133 3.08 -12.94 18.83
C ALA A 133 4.56 -12.61 18.54
N TYR A 134 5.48 -13.06 19.39
CA TYR A 134 6.91 -12.93 19.18
C TYR A 134 7.40 -13.78 18.00
N LYS A 135 6.94 -15.02 17.86
CA LYS A 135 7.24 -15.87 16.69
C LYS A 135 6.74 -15.24 15.39
N MET A 136 5.53 -14.67 15.40
CA MET A 136 4.97 -13.94 14.26
C MET A 136 5.78 -12.69 13.92
N PHE A 137 6.17 -11.92 14.94
CA PHE A 137 7.04 -10.76 14.79
C PHE A 137 8.37 -11.14 14.12
N LEU A 138 9.04 -12.21 14.57
CA LEU A 138 10.31 -12.68 14.01
C LEU A 138 10.18 -13.19 12.57
N LYS A 139 9.07 -13.85 12.24
CA LYS A 139 8.78 -14.36 10.89
C LYS A 139 8.31 -13.27 9.93
N GLY A 140 7.82 -12.14 10.44
CA GLY A 140 7.20 -11.08 9.63
C GLY A 140 5.85 -11.51 9.06
N GLU A 141 5.18 -12.44 9.73
CA GLU A 141 3.84 -12.91 9.38
C GLU A 141 2.83 -11.97 10.05
N TYR A 142 2.34 -10.98 9.30
CA TYR A 142 1.30 -10.03 9.74
C TYR A 142 0.03 -10.22 8.90
#